data_AF-A0A967TLK7-F1
#
_entry.id   AF-A0A967TLK7-F1
#
_cell.length_a   1.000
_cell.length_b   1.000
_cell.length_c   1.000
_cell.angle_alpha   90.00
_cell.angle_beta   90.00
_cell.angle_gamma   90.00
#
_symmetry.space_group_name_H-M   'P 1'
#
loop_
_entity.id
_entity.type
_entity.pdbx_description
1 polymer ?
#
loop_
_entity_poly.entity_id
_entity_poly.type
_entity_poly.pdbx_seq_one_letter_code
_entity_poly.pdbx_strand_id
1 'polypeptide(L)'
;MSEDRWTLLVMGGGDAPVRQYSVSRATVRAWAAALSSVVLLVLGLSGALLVEGDARLEAERLARENEVLTSELATMRDRVGSLESRVGSLSEEGNRFLTLAGIEPIDSEVLDVGVGGPGTNTPESHPLW
;
A
#
# COMPACT_ATOMS: atom_id res chain seq x y z
N MET A 1 -33.50 -46.71 -27.80
CA MET A 1 -32.78 -45.50 -27.35
C MET A 1 -32.74 -44.56 -28.53
N SER A 2 -33.57 -43.52 -28.51
CA SER A 2 -33.73 -42.59 -29.63
C SER A 2 -32.56 -41.60 -29.62
N GLU A 3 -31.66 -41.70 -30.59
CA GLU A 3 -30.56 -40.76 -30.74
C GLU A 3 -31.11 -39.41 -31.23
N ASP A 4 -31.25 -38.47 -30.31
CA ASP A 4 -31.60 -37.09 -30.63
C ASP A 4 -30.51 -36.44 -31.49
N ARG A 5 -30.75 -36.40 -32.81
CA ARG A 5 -29.85 -35.88 -33.83
C ARG A 5 -30.35 -34.51 -34.28
N TRP A 6 -29.49 -33.49 -34.26
CA TRP A 6 -29.81 -32.20 -34.84
C TRP A 6 -29.44 -32.22 -36.31
N THR A 7 -30.45 -32.07 -37.17
CA THR A 7 -30.30 -32.06 -38.62
C THR A 7 -30.45 -30.63 -39.09
N LEU A 8 -29.34 -30.02 -39.50
CA LEU A 8 -29.33 -28.67 -40.02
C LEU A 8 -29.47 -28.78 -41.55
N LEU A 9 -30.64 -28.39 -42.05
CA LEU A 9 -31.00 -28.44 -43.45
C LEU A 9 -30.78 -27.05 -44.04
N VAL A 10 -29.63 -26.87 -44.70
CA VAL A 10 -29.30 -25.61 -45.38
C VAL A 10 -29.84 -25.70 -46.80
N MET A 11 -30.95 -25.01 -47.06
CA MET A 11 -31.51 -24.86 -48.40
C MET A 11 -30.89 -23.63 -49.05
N GLY A 12 -29.92 -23.84 -49.94
CA GLY A 12 -29.41 -22.77 -50.81
C GLY A 12 -30.50 -22.39 -51.82
N GLY A 13 -30.81 -21.11 -51.94
CA GLY A 13 -31.74 -20.63 -52.95
C GLY A 13 -31.20 -20.85 -54.36
N GLY A 14 -31.90 -21.65 -55.17
CA GLY A 14 -31.64 -21.92 -56.59
C GLY A 14 -30.73 -23.12 -56.85
N ASP A 15 -31.28 -24.17 -57.49
CA ASP A 15 -30.67 -25.39 -58.09
C ASP A 15 -29.47 -26.09 -57.40
N ALA A 16 -29.11 -25.71 -56.18
CA ALA A 16 -28.00 -26.27 -55.44
C ALA A 16 -28.47 -27.51 -54.65
N PRO A 17 -27.74 -28.64 -54.72
CA PRO A 17 -28.12 -29.87 -54.03
C PRO A 17 -28.18 -29.66 -52.52
N VAL A 18 -29.29 -30.09 -51.93
CA VAL A 18 -29.59 -29.99 -50.50
C VAL A 18 -28.49 -30.68 -49.69
N ARG A 19 -27.67 -29.89 -48.99
CA ARG A 19 -26.58 -30.39 -48.14
C ARG A 19 -27.07 -30.53 -46.71
N GLN A 20 -27.23 -31.78 -46.28
CA GLN A 20 -27.67 -32.11 -44.94
C GLN A 20 -26.45 -32.37 -44.04
N TYR A 21 -26.21 -31.47 -43.08
CA TYR A 21 -25.23 -31.72 -42.03
C TYR A 21 -25.98 -32.26 -40.81
N SER A 22 -25.81 -33.55 -40.54
CA SER A 22 -26.28 -34.15 -39.29
C SER A 22 -25.16 -34.05 -38.27
N VAL A 23 -25.41 -33.33 -37.18
CA VAL A 23 -24.45 -33.20 -36.08
C VAL A 23 -25.04 -33.92 -34.88
N SER A 24 -24.28 -34.87 -34.33
CA SER A 24 -24.72 -35.59 -33.13
C SER A 24 -24.71 -34.63 -31.93
N ARG A 25 -25.76 -34.64 -31.10
CA ARG A 25 -25.82 -33.84 -29.87
C ARG A 25 -24.67 -34.15 -28.91
N ALA A 26 -24.14 -35.37 -28.96
CA ALA A 26 -23.00 -35.79 -28.16
C ALA A 26 -21.73 -34.99 -28.52
N THR A 27 -21.44 -34.82 -29.81
CA THR A 27 -20.32 -33.99 -30.27
C THR A 27 -20.51 -32.52 -29.90
N VAL A 28 -21.71 -31.96 -30.06
CA VAL A 28 -21.97 -30.56 -29.69
C VAL A 28 -21.77 -30.35 -28.19
N ARG A 29 -22.26 -31.28 -27.36
CA ARG A 29 -22.12 -31.21 -25.91
C ARG A 29 -20.66 -31.36 -25.46
N ALA A 30 -19.90 -32.24 -26.12
CA ALA A 30 -18.46 -32.41 -25.86
C ALA A 30 -17.68 -31.14 -26.20
N TRP A 31 -17.96 -30.51 -27.35
CA TRP A 31 -17.34 -29.24 -27.73
C TRP A 31 -17.74 -28.10 -26.80
N ALA A 32 -19.01 -28.01 -26.40
CA ALA A 32 -19.46 -27.00 -25.45
C ALA A 32 -18.78 -27.15 -24.09
N ALA A 33 -18.61 -28.39 -23.60
CA ALA A 33 -17.91 -28.68 -22.36
C ALA A 33 -16.40 -28.38 -22.45
N ALA A 34 -15.77 -28.70 -23.58
CA ALA A 34 -14.37 -28.36 -23.82
C ALA A 34 -14.17 -26.84 -23.84
N LEU A 35 -15.05 -26.12 -24.54
CA LEU A 35 -14.98 -24.66 -24.63
C LEU A 35 -15.19 -24.00 -23.27
N SER A 36 -16.15 -24.46 -22.48
CA SER A 36 -16.39 -23.92 -21.13
C SER A 36 -15.22 -24.18 -20.19
N SER A 37 -14.59 -25.36 -20.28
CA SER A 37 -13.40 -25.68 -19.51
C SER A 37 -12.22 -24.77 -19.86
N VAL A 38 -12.00 -24.49 -21.15
CA VAL A 38 -10.95 -23.57 -21.60
C VAL A 38 -11.21 -22.15 -21.09
N VAL A 39 -12.46 -21.66 -21.19
CA VAL A 39 -12.83 -20.33 -20.69
C VAL A 39 -12.59 -20.22 -19.17
N LEU A 40 -12.95 -21.24 -18.39
CA LEU A 40 -12.69 -21.27 -16.95
C LEU A 40 -11.19 -21.28 -16.63
N LEU A 41 -10.40 -22.02 -17.40
CA LEU A 41 -8.93 -22.04 -17.26
C LEU A 41 -8.32 -20.67 -17.53
N VAL A 42 -8.75 -20.00 -18.60
CA VAL A 42 -8.27 -18.66 -18.96
C VAL A 42 -8.66 -17.64 -17.89
N LEU A 43 -9.91 -17.67 -17.41
CA LEU A 43 -10.37 -16.80 -16.33
C LEU A 43 -9.57 -17.04 -15.04
N GLY A 44 -9.35 -18.30 -14.66
CA GLY A 44 -8.55 -18.65 -13.50
C GLY A 44 -7.10 -18.16 -13.59
N LEU A 45 -6.44 -18.35 -14.75
CA LEU A 45 -5.09 -17.84 -14.98
C LEU A 45 -5.04 -16.32 -14.98
N SER A 46 -6.03 -15.65 -15.58
CA SER A 46 -6.09 -14.19 -15.61
C SER A 46 -6.27 -13.59 -14.20
N GLY A 47 -7.04 -14.25 -13.34
CA GLY A 47 -7.21 -13.84 -11.95
C GLY A 47 -5.90 -13.91 -11.18
N ALA A 48 -5.11 -14.99 -11.36
CA ALA A 48 -3.81 -15.13 -10.71
C ALA A 48 -2.80 -14.06 -11.15
N LEU A 49 -2.76 -13.74 -12.44
CA LEU A 49 -1.83 -12.74 -12.98
C LEU A 49 -2.20 -11.29 -12.60
N LEU A 50 -3.49 -11.01 -12.41
CA LEU A 50 -3.96 -9.67 -12.00
C LEU A 50 -3.63 -9.37 -10.53
N VAL A 51 -3.72 -10.37 -9.65
CA VAL A 51 -3.43 -10.20 -8.22
C VAL A 51 -1.93 -9.95 -7.97
N GLU A 52 -1.05 -10.58 -8.75
CA GLU A 52 0.40 -10.36 -8.62
C GLU A 52 0.86 -9.00 -9.14
N GLY A 53 0.15 -8.42 -10.11
CA GLY A 53 0.46 -7.09 -10.65
C GLY A 53 0.20 -5.96 -9.66
N ASP A 54 -0.94 -6.04 -8.95
CA ASP A 54 -1.36 -5.03 -7.98
C ASP A 54 -0.44 -5.01 -6.74
N ALA A 55 -0.06 -6.20 -6.25
CA ALA A 55 0.84 -6.33 -5.11
C ALA A 55 2.23 -5.72 -5.35
N ARG A 56 2.77 -5.78 -6.57
CA ARG A 56 4.07 -5.19 -6.91
C ARG A 56 3.99 -3.67 -6.98
N LEU A 57 2.94 -3.12 -7.58
CA LEU A 57 2.73 -1.68 -7.68
C LEU A 57 2.51 -1.06 -6.29
N GLU A 58 1.74 -1.73 -5.45
CA GLU A 58 1.49 -1.28 -4.07
C GLU A 58 2.79 -1.35 -3.25
N ALA A 59 3.58 -2.42 -3.39
CA ALA A 59 4.88 -2.54 -2.72
C ALA A 59 5.87 -1.43 -3.13
N GLU A 60 5.96 -1.09 -4.43
CA GLU A 60 6.81 0.02 -4.89
C GLU A 60 6.33 1.38 -4.41
N ARG A 61 5.01 1.55 -4.26
CA ARG A 61 4.42 2.77 -3.71
C ARG A 61 4.75 2.91 -2.21
N LEU A 62 4.53 1.84 -1.44
CA LEU A 62 4.85 1.77 -0.01
C LEU A 62 6.35 1.95 0.26
N ALA A 63 7.22 1.43 -0.62
CA ALA A 63 8.66 1.60 -0.50
C ALA A 63 9.06 3.08 -0.65
N ARG A 64 8.51 3.77 -1.65
CA ARG A 64 8.75 5.21 -1.85
C ARG A 64 8.22 6.05 -0.70
N GLU A 65 7.04 5.73 -0.19
CA GLU A 65 6.45 6.44 0.94
C GLU A 65 7.29 6.26 2.22
N ASN A 66 7.78 5.04 2.49
CA ASN A 66 8.71 4.81 3.59
C ASN A 66 10.03 5.57 3.43
N GLU A 67 10.59 5.63 2.22
CA GLU A 67 11.83 6.37 1.96
C GLU A 67 11.66 7.87 2.25
N VAL A 68 10.56 8.46 1.78
CA VAL A 68 10.21 9.86 2.07
C VAL A 68 10.03 10.08 3.56
N LEU A 69 9.22 9.27 4.25
CA LEU A 69 9.00 9.39 5.68
C LEU A 69 10.30 9.26 6.49
N THR A 70 11.18 8.34 6.09
CA THR A 70 12.48 8.16 6.74
C THR A 70 13.36 9.39 6.57
N SER A 71 13.36 9.99 5.38
CA SER A 71 14.11 11.21 5.08
C SER A 71 13.60 12.42 5.88
N GLU A 72 12.27 12.51 6.05
CA GLU A 72 11.64 13.57 6.84
C GLU A 72 11.97 13.42 8.33
N LEU A 73 11.92 12.19 8.86
CA LEU A 73 12.33 11.90 10.24
C LEU A 73 13.80 12.22 10.49
N ALA A 74 14.69 11.91 9.54
CA ALA A 74 16.10 12.28 9.64
C ALA A 74 16.25 13.82 9.69
N THR A 75 15.56 14.53 8.82
CA THR A 75 15.57 16.00 8.78
C THR A 75 15.03 16.60 10.08
N MET A 76 13.97 16.04 10.66
CA MET A 76 13.44 16.49 11.95
C MET A 76 14.44 16.27 13.07
N ARG A 77 15.10 15.11 13.13
CA ARG A 77 16.14 14.82 14.12
C ARG A 77 17.31 15.80 14.04
N ASP A 78 17.77 16.10 12.82
CA ASP A 78 18.84 17.09 12.64
C ASP A 78 18.42 18.49 13.10
N ARG A 79 17.17 18.89 12.83
CA ARG A 79 16.63 20.18 13.30
C ARG A 79 16.53 20.23 14.82
N VAL A 80 16.05 19.16 15.46
CA VAL A 80 15.98 19.05 16.92
C VAL A 80 17.38 19.12 17.53
N GLY A 81 18.34 18.35 17.01
CA GLY A 81 19.72 18.41 17.48
C GLY A 81 20.36 19.80 17.29
N SER A 82 20.06 20.49 16.19
CA SER A 82 20.49 21.89 16.02
C SER A 82 19.83 22.85 17.01
N LEU A 83 18.57 22.63 17.36
CA LEU A 83 17.85 23.42 18.36
C LEU A 83 18.45 23.19 19.76
N GLU A 84 18.65 21.94 20.15
CA GLU A 84 19.28 21.56 21.41
C GLU A 84 20.68 22.17 21.55
N SER A 85 21.50 22.11 20.49
CA SER A 85 22.83 22.71 20.48
C SER A 85 22.79 24.24 20.67
N ARG A 86 21.82 24.92 20.05
CA ARG A 86 21.64 26.38 20.23
C ARG A 86 21.14 26.70 21.63
N VAL A 87 20.20 25.92 22.17
CA VAL A 87 19.72 26.11 23.54
C VAL A 87 20.88 25.93 24.53
N GLY A 88 21.69 24.89 24.35
CA GLY A 88 22.89 24.66 25.16
C GLY A 88 23.85 25.85 25.14
N SER A 89 24.14 26.41 23.96
CA SER A 89 25.04 27.57 23.87
C SER A 89 24.46 28.84 24.49
N LEU A 90 23.14 29.06 24.35
CA LEU A 90 22.45 30.18 25.01
C LEU A 90 22.49 30.04 26.55
N SER A 91 22.29 28.82 27.07
CA SER A 91 22.34 28.56 28.51
C SER A 91 23.75 28.80 29.08
N GLU A 92 24.79 28.34 28.39
CA GLU A 92 26.19 28.58 28.75
C GLU A 92 26.51 30.09 28.83
N GLU A 93 26.10 30.84 27.80
CA GLU A 93 26.31 32.28 27.74
C GLU A 93 25.50 33.02 28.83
N GLY A 94 24.27 32.59 29.09
CA GLY A 94 23.42 33.10 30.16
C GLY A 94 24.04 32.91 31.55
N ASN A 95 24.57 31.72 31.84
CA ASN A 95 25.27 31.44 33.09
C ASN A 95 26.52 32.32 33.24
N ARG A 96 27.27 32.56 32.15
CA ARG A 96 28.41 33.49 32.17
C ARG A 96 27.99 34.91 32.56
N PHE A 97 26.85 35.39 32.04
CA PHE A 97 26.31 36.70 32.42
C PHE A 97 25.85 36.76 33.88
N LEU A 98 25.22 35.71 34.40
CA LEU A 98 24.82 35.63 35.80
C LEU A 98 26.04 35.69 36.73
N THR A 99 27.09 34.93 36.44
CA THR A 99 28.34 34.95 37.20
C THR A 99 28.98 36.35 37.21
N LEU A 100 28.99 37.04 36.06
CA LEU A 100 29.50 38.42 35.98
C LEU A 100 28.64 39.42 36.76
N ALA A 101 27.35 39.16 36.91
CA ALA A 101 26.43 39.96 37.71
C ALA A 101 26.46 39.60 39.21
N GLY A 102 27.23 38.58 39.62
CA GLY A 102 27.27 38.09 41.00
C GLY A 102 26.02 37.31 41.41
N ILE A 103 25.27 36.79 40.44
CA ILE A 103 24.09 35.93 40.64
C ILE A 103 24.53 34.47 40.46
N GLU A 104 24.04 33.58 41.32
CA GLU A 104 24.30 32.14 41.22
C GLU A 104 23.81 31.59 39.87
N PRO A 105 24.61 30.79 39.14
CA PRO A 105 24.17 30.14 37.91
C PRO A 105 22.97 29.21 38.14
N ILE A 106 22.18 28.98 37.08
CA ILE A 106 21.04 28.06 37.17
C ILE A 106 21.57 26.62 37.16
N ASP A 107 21.09 25.80 38.10
CA ASP A 107 21.42 24.38 38.18
C ASP A 107 20.93 23.62 36.93
N SER A 108 21.77 22.74 36.39
CA SER A 108 21.45 21.84 35.28
C SER A 108 20.21 20.98 35.54
N GLU A 109 19.97 20.54 36.78
CA GLU A 109 18.79 19.72 37.11
C GLU A 109 17.49 20.51 36.94
N VAL A 110 17.52 21.84 37.17
CA VAL A 110 16.36 22.73 36.99
C VAL A 110 16.11 23.02 35.51
N LEU A 111 17.16 23.03 34.68
CA LEU A 111 17.02 23.18 33.24
C LEU A 111 16.42 21.93 32.58
N ASP A 112 16.79 20.74 33.05
CA ASP A 112 16.31 19.46 32.51
C ASP A 112 14.82 19.20 32.78
N VAL A 113 14.30 19.66 33.92
CA VAL A 113 12.87 19.55 34.27
C VAL A 113 12.00 20.64 33.61
N GLY A 114 12.64 21.68 33.05
CA GLY A 114 11.95 22.82 32.45
C GLY A 114 11.15 23.67 33.44
N VAL A 115 10.56 24.76 32.95
CA VAL A 115 9.71 25.64 33.76
C VAL A 115 8.31 25.04 33.86
N GLY A 116 8.16 24.04 34.71
CA GLY A 116 6.91 23.35 34.92
C GLY A 116 6.74 22.92 36.37
N GLY A 117 6.04 23.73 37.16
CA GLY A 117 5.61 23.30 38.50
C GLY A 117 4.72 22.05 38.43
N PRO A 118 4.50 21.35 39.57
CA PRO A 118 3.65 20.16 39.61
C PRO A 118 2.27 20.45 38.98
N GLY A 119 1.91 19.70 37.94
CA GLY A 119 0.66 19.88 37.17
C GLY A 119 0.83 20.41 35.74
N THR A 120 2.05 20.59 35.24
CA THR A 120 2.28 20.88 33.82
C THR A 120 2.22 19.59 33.00
N ASN A 121 1.37 19.58 31.97
CA ASN A 121 1.12 18.41 31.12
C ASN A 121 2.42 18.00 30.41
N THR A 122 3.03 16.91 30.87
CA THR A 122 4.16 16.30 30.17
C THR A 122 3.66 15.58 28.90
N PRO A 123 4.43 15.54 27.81
CA PRO A 123 4.01 14.90 26.55
C PRO A 123 3.57 13.43 26.70
N GLU A 124 4.08 12.74 27.73
CA GLU A 124 3.71 11.37 28.11
C GLU A 124 2.25 11.20 28.55
N SER A 125 1.54 12.30 28.87
CA SER A 125 0.12 12.25 29.22
C SER A 125 -0.82 12.19 28.01
N HIS A 126 -0.28 12.10 26.79
CA HIS A 126 -1.06 12.11 25.55
C HIS A 126 -1.17 10.70 24.94
N PRO A 127 -2.36 10.23 24.54
CA PRO A 127 -2.60 8.84 24.12
C PRO A 127 -2.01 8.45 22.75
N LEU A 128 -1.12 9.27 22.20
CA LEU A 128 -0.46 9.06 20.90
C LEU A 128 1.04 8.74 21.05
N TRP A 129 1.53 8.56 22.28
CA TRP A 129 2.84 7.98 22.60
C TRP A 129 2.68 6.58 23.21
#